data_AF-A0A970F5U8-F1
#
_entry.id   AF-A0A970F5U8-F1
#
_cell.length_a   1.000
_cell.length_b   1.000
_cell.length_c   1.000
_cell.angle_alpha   90.00
_cell.angle_beta   90.00
_cell.angle_gamma   90.00
#
_symmetry.space_group_name_H-M   'P 1'
#
loop_
_entity.id
_entity.type
_entity.pdbx_description
1 polymer ?
#
loop_
_entity_poly.entity_id
_entity_poly.type
_entity_poly.pdbx_seq_one_letter_code
_entity_poly.pdbx_strand_id
1 'polypeptide(L)' 'DQGKNDEEILQYAMVCGMLNAQEAKTGHINVENLPALKAQIVVKEV' A
#
# COMPACT_ATOMS: atom_id res chain seq x y z
N ASP A 1 -11.73 -0.38 -13.81
CA ASP A 1 -11.90 0.02 -12.40
C ASP A 1 -12.11 -1.26 -11.58
N GLN A 2 -11.31 -1.48 -10.54
CA GLN A 2 -11.38 -2.73 -9.75
C GLN A 2 -12.46 -2.65 -8.64
N GLY A 3 -13.31 -1.62 -8.64
CA GLY A 3 -14.41 -1.48 -7.68
C GLY A 3 -13.95 -1.19 -6.26
N LYS A 4 -12.75 -0.64 -6.08
CA LYS A 4 -12.20 -0.25 -4.78
C LYS A 4 -12.72 1.12 -4.38
N ASN A 5 -13.01 1.30 -3.09
CA ASN A 5 -13.33 2.63 -2.56
C ASN A 5 -12.06 3.49 -2.37
N ASP A 6 -12.24 4.79 -2.14
CA ASP A 6 -11.13 5.76 -2.02
C ASP A 6 -10.12 5.37 -0.92
N GLU A 7 -10.62 4.91 0.24
CA GLU A 7 -9.77 4.45 1.34
C GLU A 7 -8.90 3.27 0.91
N GLU A 8 -9.47 2.28 0.22
CA GLU A 8 -8.74 1.11 -0.24
C GLU A 8 -7.70 1.45 -1.30
N ILE A 9 -7.99 2.43 -2.17
CA ILE A 9 -7.04 2.95 -3.16
C ILE A 9 -5.86 3.61 -2.44
N LEU A 10 -6.14 4.48 -1.47
CA LEU A 10 -5.12 5.19 -0.70
C LEU A 10 -4.25 4.22 0.11
N GLN A 11 -4.85 3.27 0.82
CA GLN A 11 -4.11 2.25 1.57
C GLN A 11 -3.21 1.43 0.64
N TYR A 12 -3.72 0.98 -0.52
CA TYR A 12 -2.94 0.18 -1.46
C TYR A 12 -1.76 0.96 -2.04
N ALA A 13 -1.99 2.22 -2.46
CA ALA A 13 -0.93 3.08 -2.98
C ALA A 13 0.18 3.31 -1.95
N MET A 14 -0.20 3.56 -0.69
CA MET A 14 0.75 3.77 0.40
C MET A 14 1.58 2.52 0.69
N VAL A 15 0.96 1.33 0.77
CA VAL A 15 1.68 0.07 1.00
C VAL A 15 2.66 -0.21 -0.15
N CYS A 16 2.27 -0.02 -1.40
CA CYS A 16 3.18 -0.20 -2.54
C CYS A 16 4.41 0.72 -2.43
N GLY A 17 4.22 1.97 -2.02
CA GLY A 17 5.32 2.91 -1.75
C GLY A 17 6.24 2.43 -0.61
N MET A 18 5.66 1.98 0.50
CA MET A 18 6.40 1.44 1.64
C MET A 18 7.20 0.19 1.27
N LEU A 19 6.60 -0.74 0.53
CA LEU A 19 7.27 -1.95 0.07
C LEU A 19 8.42 -1.60 -0.87
N ASN A 20 8.21 -0.71 -1.85
CA ASN A 20 9.29 -0.31 -2.76
C ASN A 20 10.44 0.39 -2.02
N ALA A 21 10.15 1.13 -0.95
CA ALA A 21 11.17 1.76 -0.12
C ALA A 21 12.00 0.76 0.72
N GLN A 22 11.47 -0.44 0.97
CA GLN A 22 12.17 -1.50 1.69
C GLN A 22 13.10 -2.32 0.77
N GLU A 23 12.92 -2.21 -0.54
CA GLU A 23 13.68 -2.96 -1.52
C GLU A 23 14.98 -2.24 -1.91
N ALA A 24 16.06 -3.00 -2.12
CA ALA A 24 17.31 -2.46 -2.64
C ALA A 24 17.22 -2.04 -4.12
N LYS A 25 16.20 -2.52 -4.85
CA LYS A 25 15.99 -2.26 -6.28
C LYS A 25 14.78 -1.35 -6.47
N THR A 26 14.94 -0.29 -7.25
CA THR A 26 13.84 0.60 -7.64
C THR A 26 12.84 -0.12 -8.55
N GLY A 27 11.54 0.06 -8.29
CA GLY A 27 10.47 -0.52 -9.09
C GLY A 27 10.18 -1.98 -8.74
N HIS A 28 10.67 -2.46 -7.60
CA HIS A 28 10.41 -3.78 -7.06
C HIS A 28 9.61 -3.67 -5.76
N ILE A 29 8.68 -4.59 -5.53
CA ILE A 29 7.95 -4.71 -4.25
C ILE A 29 7.85 -6.19 -3.86
N ASN A 30 8.05 -6.51 -2.58
CA ASN A 30 7.68 -7.81 -2.03
C ASN A 30 6.24 -7.77 -1.50
N VAL A 31 5.33 -8.52 -2.13
CA VAL A 31 3.89 -8.51 -1.79
C VAL A 31 3.52 -9.40 -0.60
N GLU A 32 4.43 -10.20 -0.06
CA GLU A 32 4.16 -11.10 1.08
C GLU A 32 3.61 -10.33 2.30
N ASN A 33 4.14 -9.13 2.55
CA ASN A 33 3.76 -8.29 3.69
C ASN A 33 2.62 -7.31 3.38
N LEU A 34 2.08 -7.33 2.15
CA LEU A 34 1.09 -6.34 1.70
C LEU A 34 -0.17 -6.32 2.58
N PRO A 35 -0.82 -7.45 2.90
CA PRO A 35 -2.04 -7.44 3.73
C PRO A 35 -1.77 -6.90 5.16
N ALA A 36 -0.63 -7.27 5.74
CA ALA A 36 -0.25 -6.86 7.09
C ALA A 36 0.05 -5.37 7.19
N LEU A 37 0.73 -4.80 6.18
CA LEU A 37 0.99 -3.37 6.11
C LEU A 37 -0.28 -2.59 5.79
N LYS A 38 -1.15 -3.09 4.89
CA LYS A 38 -2.42 -2.44 4.55
C LYS A 38 -3.29 -2.25 5.80
N ALA A 39 -3.39 -3.27 6.65
CA ALA A 39 -4.19 -3.23 7.87
C ALA A 39 -3.70 -2.22 8.92
N GLN A 40 -2.48 -1.69 8.79
CA GLN A 40 -1.90 -0.69 9.70
C GLN A 40 -2.13 0.75 9.24
N ILE A 41 -2.67 0.96 8.04
CA ILE A 41 -2.88 2.30 7.48
C ILE A 41 -4.28 2.80 7.82
N VAL A 42 -4.32 3.91 8.56
CA VAL A 42 -5.57 4.60 8.91
C VAL A 42 -5.74 5.79 7.98
N VAL A 43 -6.83 5.81 7.21
CA VAL A 43 -7.24 6.96 6.40
C VAL A 43 -8.24 7.78 7.22
N LYS A 44 -8.06 9.10 7.24
CA LYS A 44 -8.96 10.04 7.90
C LYS A 44 -9.23 11.21 6.97
N GLU A 45 -10.49 11.63 6.91
CA GLU A 45 -10.88 12.88 6.28
C GLU A 45 -10.31 14.07 7.09
N VAL A 46 -9.82 15.10 6.41
CA VAL A 46 -9.12 16.26 6.99
C VAL A 46 -9.68 17.58 6.49
#